data_AF-A0A6A0H9P8-F1
#
_entry.id   AF-A0A6A0H9P8-F1
#
_cell.length_a   1.000
_cell.length_b   1.000
_cell.length_c   1.000
_cell.angle_alpha   90.00
_cell.angle_beta   90.00
_cell.angle_gamma   90.00
#
_symmetry.space_group_name_H-M   'P 1'
#
loop_
_entity.id
_entity.type
_entity.pdbx_description
1 polymer ?
#
loop_
_entity_poly.entity_id
_entity_poly.type
_entity_poly.pdbx_seq_one_letter_code
_entity_poly.pdbx_strand_id
1 'polypeptide(L)'
;MTTKLVQSSLSEDETVTCIIRNLEGLKVVYESDDYLVVNKDYDLLINSDNPHIKVTLQTQLENKYPELANPNLGHQFHFCHRLDYATSGLLCVAKHKHAAAAMSAAMSNRRVTKVYVALLRGSISQELIDVHGTIG
;
A
#
# COMPACT_ATOMS: atom_id res chain seq x y z
N MET A 1 1.57 -46.44 -24.62
CA MET A 1 0.88 -47.08 -23.49
C MET A 1 0.01 -45.99 -22.86
N THR A 2 -1.30 -46.14 -23.03
CA THR A 2 -2.32 -45.13 -22.78
C THR A 2 -2.64 -45.05 -21.28
N THR A 3 -2.64 -43.85 -20.69
CA THR A 3 -3.32 -43.63 -19.42
C THR A 3 -4.23 -42.41 -19.55
N LYS A 4 -5.52 -42.66 -19.31
CA LYS A 4 -6.66 -41.76 -19.43
C LYS A 4 -6.68 -40.68 -18.34
N LEU A 5 -7.32 -39.58 -18.73
CA LEU A 5 -7.81 -38.45 -17.94
C LEU A 5 -8.62 -38.86 -16.69
N VAL A 6 -8.50 -38.05 -15.64
CA VAL A 6 -9.54 -37.89 -14.61
C VAL A 6 -10.05 -36.45 -14.71
N GLN A 7 -11.30 -36.29 -15.15
CA GLN A 7 -12.04 -35.03 -15.03
C GLN A 7 -12.54 -34.91 -13.59
N SER A 8 -12.26 -33.78 -12.94
CA SER A 8 -13.04 -33.32 -11.78
C SER A 8 -13.82 -32.08 -12.18
N SER A 9 -15.14 -32.23 -12.26
CA SER A 9 -16.11 -31.18 -12.53
C SER A 9 -16.21 -30.23 -11.34
N LEU A 10 -15.65 -29.03 -11.48
CA LEU A 10 -16.05 -27.84 -10.74
C LEU A 10 -16.20 -26.72 -11.76
N SER A 11 -17.32 -26.01 -11.67
CA SER A 11 -17.75 -24.96 -12.59
C SER A 11 -16.63 -23.94 -12.87
N GLU A 12 -16.20 -23.89 -14.12
CA GLU A 12 -15.28 -22.91 -14.68
C GLU A 12 -16.02 -21.56 -14.81
N ASP A 13 -15.74 -20.59 -13.93
CA ASP A 13 -15.43 -19.20 -14.32
C ASP A 13 -15.01 -18.31 -13.12
N GLU A 14 -14.02 -18.72 -12.33
CA GLU A 14 -13.21 -17.75 -11.59
C GLU A 14 -11.90 -17.58 -12.35
N THR A 15 -11.87 -16.62 -13.28
CA THR A 15 -10.60 -16.14 -13.81
C THR A 15 -9.76 -15.64 -12.64
N VAL A 16 -8.78 -16.44 -12.21
CA VAL A 16 -7.68 -15.94 -11.38
C VAL A 16 -6.92 -14.96 -12.26
N THR A 17 -7.31 -13.69 -12.21
CA THR A 17 -6.53 -12.62 -12.82
C THR A 17 -5.25 -12.52 -12.02
N CYS A 18 -4.17 -13.07 -12.56
CA CYS A 18 -2.83 -12.71 -12.11
C CYS A 18 -2.70 -11.20 -12.35
N ILE A 19 -2.72 -10.41 -11.28
CA ILE A 19 -2.46 -8.98 -11.37
C ILE A 19 -0.97 -8.84 -11.62
N ILE A 20 -0.58 -8.83 -12.90
CA ILE A 20 0.76 -8.42 -13.29
C ILE A 20 0.89 -6.96 -12.88
N ARG A 21 1.73 -6.72 -11.88
CA ARG A 21 2.00 -5.35 -11.45
C ARG A 21 2.84 -4.64 -12.51
N ASN A 22 2.45 -3.41 -12.81
CA ASN A 22 3.16 -2.54 -13.73
C ASN A 22 3.79 -1.36 -12.97
N LEU A 23 4.93 -0.87 -13.46
CA LEU A 23 5.61 0.33 -12.96
C LEU A 23 4.77 1.60 -13.16
N GLU A 24 3.87 1.61 -14.13
CA GLU A 24 2.96 2.73 -14.40
C GLU A 24 1.69 2.71 -13.52
N GLY A 25 1.57 1.75 -12.60
CA GLY A 25 0.38 1.54 -11.77
C GLY A 25 0.13 2.57 -10.66
N LEU A 26 0.89 3.67 -10.59
CA LEU A 26 0.76 4.64 -9.51
C LEU A 26 -0.54 5.48 -9.62
N LYS A 27 -1.45 5.27 -8.67
CA LYS A 27 -2.72 5.99 -8.57
C LYS A 27 -2.58 7.19 -7.64
N VAL A 28 -2.51 8.39 -8.21
CA VAL A 28 -2.43 9.65 -7.45
C VAL A 28 -3.85 10.12 -7.13
N VAL A 29 -4.12 10.37 -5.85
CA VAL A 29 -5.43 10.81 -5.34
C VAL A 29 -5.42 12.31 -5.06
N TYR A 30 -4.30 12.82 -4.55
CA TYR A 30 -4.14 14.23 -4.24
C TYR A 30 -2.68 14.64 -4.39
N GLU A 31 -2.46 15.86 -4.85
CA GLU A 31 -1.13 16.43 -5.00
C GLU A 31 -1.16 17.92 -4.65
N SER A 32 -0.18 18.37 -3.85
CA SER A 32 0.09 19.77 -3.52
C SER A 32 1.58 20.06 -3.60
N ASP A 33 2.00 21.26 -3.21
CA ASP A 33 3.40 21.65 -3.13
C ASP A 33 4.18 20.85 -2.06
N ASP A 34 3.50 20.45 -0.99
CA ASP A 34 4.11 19.78 0.16
C ASP A 34 3.90 18.26 0.16
N TYR A 35 2.76 17.78 -0.35
CA TYR A 35 2.35 16.39 -0.19
C TYR A 35 1.83 15.77 -1.49
N LEU A 36 2.13 14.48 -1.65
CA LEU A 36 1.57 13.59 -2.65
C LEU A 36 0.84 12.46 -1.93
N VAL A 37 -0.44 12.27 -2.20
CA VAL A 37 -1.24 11.17 -1.67
C VAL A 37 -1.56 10.20 -2.79
N VAL A 38 -1.17 8.95 -2.59
CA VAL A 38 -1.37 7.87 -3.55
C VAL A 38 -2.29 6.81 -2.97
N ASN A 39 -3.06 6.14 -3.83
CA ASN A 39 -3.81 4.95 -3.47
C ASN A 39 -2.94 3.71 -3.75
N LYS A 40 -2.30 3.18 -2.72
CA LYS A 40 -1.48 1.97 -2.79
C LYS A 40 -2.37 0.76 -3.05
N ASP A 41 -2.00 -0.07 -4.02
CA ASP A 41 -2.67 -1.35 -4.23
C ASP A 41 -2.38 -2.34 -3.08
N TYR A 42 -3.26 -3.33 -2.94
CA TYR A 42 -3.03 -4.48 -2.06
C TYR A 42 -1.93 -5.38 -2.65
N ASP A 43 -1.39 -6.22 -1.77
CA ASP A 43 -0.25 -7.10 -2.02
C ASP A 43 1.00 -6.39 -2.57
N LEU A 44 1.06 -5.06 -2.48
CA LEU A 44 2.16 -4.24 -3.00
C LEU A 44 3.05 -3.82 -1.84
N LEU A 45 4.32 -4.22 -1.92
CA LEU A 45 5.35 -3.74 -1.00
C LEU A 45 5.57 -2.23 -1.18
N ILE A 46 5.81 -1.53 -0.08
CA ILE A 46 6.23 -0.12 -0.14
C ILE A 46 7.60 -0.04 -0.81
N ASN A 47 8.55 -0.85 -0.34
CA ASN A 47 9.91 -0.94 -0.82
C ASN A 47 10.43 -2.37 -0.62
N SER A 48 11.53 -2.73 -1.30
CA SER A 48 12.21 -4.01 -1.11
C SER A 48 13.68 -3.92 -1.49
N ASP A 49 14.54 -4.55 -0.68
CA ASP A 49 15.97 -4.76 -1.01
C ASP A 49 16.19 -6.05 -1.81
N ASN A 50 15.14 -6.83 -2.07
CA ASN A 50 15.24 -8.06 -2.85
C ASN A 50 15.31 -7.72 -4.36
N PRO A 51 16.41 -8.06 -5.06
CA PRO A 51 16.59 -7.71 -6.47
C PRO A 51 15.60 -8.40 -7.42
N HIS A 52 14.91 -9.45 -6.98
CA HIS A 52 13.86 -10.13 -7.73
C HIS A 52 12.51 -9.41 -7.68
N ILE A 53 12.30 -8.52 -6.70
CA ILE A 53 11.08 -7.72 -6.60
C ILE A 53 11.27 -6.46 -7.45
N LYS A 54 10.70 -6.48 -8.66
CA LYS A 54 10.81 -5.38 -9.62
C LYS A 54 9.79 -4.27 -9.43
N VAL A 55 8.65 -4.56 -8.79
CA VAL A 55 7.56 -3.60 -8.63
C VAL A 55 7.18 -3.45 -7.17
N THR A 56 7.41 -2.24 -6.67
CA THR A 56 7.03 -1.74 -5.34
C THR A 56 6.39 -0.36 -5.50
N LEU A 57 5.78 0.17 -4.44
CA LEU A 57 5.29 1.54 -4.46
C LEU A 57 6.44 2.54 -4.70
N GLN A 58 7.61 2.28 -4.11
CA GLN A 58 8.82 3.07 -4.32
C GLN A 58 9.21 3.08 -5.80
N THR A 59 9.31 1.93 -6.46
CA THR A 59 9.71 1.90 -7.89
C THR A 59 8.65 2.52 -8.80
N GLN A 60 7.36 2.44 -8.44
CA GLN A 60 6.28 3.15 -9.15
C GLN A 60 6.39 4.68 -8.97
N LEU A 61 6.77 5.15 -7.77
CA LEU A 61 7.05 6.55 -7.49
C LEU A 61 8.28 7.04 -8.24
N GLU A 62 9.39 6.29 -8.24
CA GLU A 62 10.61 6.62 -8.99
C GLU A 62 10.34 6.77 -10.48
N ASN A 63 9.50 5.89 -11.03
CA ASN A 63 9.14 5.93 -12.44
C ASN A 63 8.32 7.18 -12.81
N LYS A 64 7.43 7.64 -11.94
CA LYS A 64 6.50 8.76 -12.23
C LYS A 64 6.97 10.13 -11.73
N TYR A 65 7.69 10.15 -10.61
CA TYR A 65 8.19 11.34 -9.91
C TYR A 65 9.69 11.18 -9.56
N PRO A 66 10.57 10.99 -10.56
CA PRO A 66 12.00 10.78 -10.33
C PRO A 66 12.66 11.94 -9.59
N GLU A 67 12.14 13.16 -9.72
CA GLU A 67 12.63 14.37 -9.03
C GLU A 67 12.40 14.37 -7.52
N LEU A 68 11.45 13.56 -7.03
CA LEU A 68 11.19 13.39 -5.60
C LEU A 68 12.10 12.32 -4.97
N ALA A 69 12.78 11.52 -5.79
CA ALA A 69 13.70 10.50 -5.31
C ALA A 69 14.97 11.14 -4.74
N ASN A 70 15.35 10.73 -3.53
CA ASN A 70 16.54 11.17 -2.83
C ASN A 70 17.33 9.95 -2.32
N PRO A 71 18.47 9.61 -2.94
CA PRO A 71 19.23 8.42 -2.61
C PRO A 71 19.83 8.45 -1.19
N ASN A 72 19.85 9.61 -0.53
CA ASN A 72 20.32 9.72 0.86
C ASN A 72 19.23 9.30 1.88
N LEU A 73 18.01 9.02 1.43
CA LEU A 73 16.94 8.49 2.26
C LEU A 73 16.93 6.96 2.17
N GLY A 74 16.68 6.27 3.28
CA GLY A 74 16.67 4.80 3.32
C GLY A 74 15.67 4.12 2.37
N HIS A 75 14.63 4.83 1.93
CA HIS A 75 13.61 4.33 0.98
C HIS A 75 13.42 5.26 -0.22
N GLN A 76 14.42 6.11 -0.48
CA GLN A 76 14.45 7.12 -1.55
C GLN A 76 13.36 8.21 -1.52
N PHE A 77 12.27 8.05 -0.75
CA PHE A 77 11.21 9.05 -0.62
C PHE A 77 10.90 9.35 0.84
N HIS A 78 10.31 10.51 1.09
CA HIS A 78 9.79 10.87 2.40
C HIS A 78 8.38 10.25 2.62
N PHE A 79 8.31 8.93 2.76
CA PHE A 79 7.09 8.25 3.19
C PHE A 79 6.67 8.74 4.59
N CYS A 80 5.49 9.35 4.71
CA CYS A 80 5.02 9.88 5.98
C CYS A 80 4.53 8.79 6.93
N HIS A 81 4.04 7.68 6.39
CA HIS A 81 3.62 6.51 7.15
C HIS A 81 3.66 5.26 6.26
N ARG A 82 3.36 4.11 6.86
CA ARG A 82 3.31 2.82 6.17
C ARG A 82 1.88 2.27 6.11
N LEU A 83 1.68 1.38 5.16
CA LEU A 83 0.59 0.42 5.03
C LEU A 83 1.21 -0.96 4.87
N ASP A 84 0.57 -1.99 5.41
CA ASP A 84 1.05 -3.36 5.26
C ASP A 84 0.96 -3.82 3.81
N TYR A 85 1.68 -4.90 3.49
CA TYR A 85 1.74 -5.50 2.15
C TYR A 85 0.33 -5.71 1.57
N ALA A 86 -0.52 -6.45 2.30
CA ALA A 86 -1.87 -6.81 1.88
C ALA A 86 -2.89 -5.67 1.99
N THR A 87 -2.53 -4.54 2.63
CA THR A 87 -3.45 -3.41 2.85
C THR A 87 -3.38 -2.45 1.67
N SER A 88 -4.50 -2.23 0.99
CA SER A 88 -4.65 -1.13 0.03
C SER A 88 -5.04 0.18 0.71
N GLY A 89 -4.93 1.29 0.00
CA GLY A 89 -5.50 2.57 0.41
C GLY A 89 -4.52 3.73 0.39
N LEU A 90 -4.92 4.82 1.05
CA LEU A 90 -4.22 6.10 0.99
C LEU A 90 -2.88 6.06 1.71
N LEU A 91 -1.82 6.45 1.02
CA LEU A 91 -0.49 6.62 1.55
C LEU A 91 0.07 7.99 1.18
N CYS A 92 0.52 8.73 2.20
CA CYS A 92 1.05 10.08 2.04
C CYS A 92 2.58 10.07 1.93
N VAL A 93 3.08 10.79 0.93
CA VAL A 93 4.50 11.04 0.66
C VAL A 93 4.72 12.54 0.73
N ALA A 94 5.66 12.99 1.57
CA ALA A 94 6.07 14.39 1.58
C ALA A 94 7.02 14.66 0.42
N LYS A 95 6.88 15.82 -0.24
CA LYS A 95 7.76 16.22 -1.35
C LYS A 95 9.13 16.70 -0.89
N HIS A 96 9.26 17.12 0.38
CA HIS A 96 10.51 17.59 0.94
C HIS A 96 10.60 17.36 2.46
N LYS A 97 11.80 17.55 3.00
CA LYS A 97 12.13 17.28 4.41
C LYS A 97 11.28 18.08 5.40
N HIS A 98 10.92 19.32 5.08
CA HIS A 98 10.13 20.16 5.98
C HIS A 98 8.69 19.63 6.09
N ALA A 99 8.06 19.28 4.97
CA ALA A 99 6.75 18.64 4.96
C ALA A 99 6.77 17.28 5.68
N ALA A 100 7.83 16.49 5.51
CA ALA A 100 7.99 15.23 6.23
C ALA A 100 8.01 15.42 7.75
N ALA A 101 8.77 16.42 8.23
CA ALA A 101 8.84 16.76 9.65
C ALA A 101 7.50 17.29 10.19
N ALA A 102 6.80 18.14 9.43
CA ALA A 102 5.49 18.67 9.80
C ALA A 102 4.43 17.56 9.91
N MET A 103 4.40 16.62 8.97
CA MET A 103 3.50 15.47 9.01
C MET A 103 3.83 14.52 10.16
N SER A 104 5.12 14.25 10.40
CA SER A 104 5.57 13.46 11.55
C SER A 104 5.09 14.08 12.87
N ALA A 105 5.28 15.39 13.06
CA ALA A 105 4.78 16.09 14.22
C ALA A 105 3.24 16.04 14.33
N ALA A 106 2.51 16.13 13.21
CA ALA A 106 1.05 16.01 13.21
C ALA A 106 0.59 14.61 13.65
N MET A 107 1.25 13.55 13.18
CA MET A 107 0.96 12.18 13.58
C MET A 107 1.28 11.92 15.06
N SER A 108 2.44 12.38 15.55
CA SER A 108 2.82 12.25 16.97
C SER A 108 1.85 12.97 17.90
N ASN A 109 1.32 14.12 17.47
CA ASN A 109 0.32 14.88 18.22
C ASN A 109 -1.13 14.40 17.98
N ARG A 110 -1.33 13.23 17.35
CA ARG A 110 -2.66 12.65 17.05
C ARG A 110 -3.62 13.59 16.31
N ARG A 111 -3.08 14.49 15.47
CA ARG A 111 -3.87 15.42 14.63
C ARG A 111 -4.25 14.84 13.27
N VAL A 112 -3.81 13.61 12.98
CA VAL A 112 -4.08 12.90 11.72
C VAL A 112 -5.14 11.84 11.98
N THR A 113 -6.25 11.91 11.25
CA THR A 113 -7.31 10.89 11.26
C THR A 113 -7.07 9.90 10.14
N LYS A 114 -7.09 8.60 10.48
CA LYS A 114 -7.02 7.50 9.51
C LYS A 114 -8.26 6.63 9.69
N VAL A 115 -8.93 6.32 8.58
CA VAL A 115 -10.13 5.49 8.55
C VAL A 115 -9.88 4.30 7.64
N TYR A 116 -10.25 3.12 8.09
CA TYR A 116 -10.06 1.87 7.39
C TYR A 116 -11.41 1.18 7.20
N VAL A 117 -11.57 0.56 6.04
CA VAL A 117 -12.69 -0.35 5.76
C VAL A 117 -12.13 -1.75 5.73
N ALA A 118 -12.79 -2.68 6.40
CA ALA A 118 -12.39 -4.07 6.48
C ALA A 118 -13.59 -4.99 6.47
N LEU A 119 -13.42 -6.19 5.91
CA LEU A 119 -14.35 -7.30 6.07
C LEU A 119 -13.85 -8.19 7.20
N LEU A 120 -14.71 -8.46 8.17
CA LEU A 120 -14.38 -9.25 9.35
C LEU A 120 -15.03 -10.64 9.28
N ARG A 121 -14.44 -11.60 9.99
CA ARG A 121 -15.06 -12.92 10.19
C ARG A 121 -16.07 -12.85 11.32
N GLY A 122 -17.24 -13.45 11.11
CA GLY A 122 -18.35 -13.45 12.07
C GLY A 122 -19.22 -12.21 11.96
N SER A 123 -20.24 -12.13 12.82
CA SER A 123 -21.14 -10.98 12.93
C SER A 123 -20.86 -10.21 14.22
N ILE A 124 -20.83 -8.88 14.09
CA ILE A 124 -20.74 -7.96 15.22
C ILE A 124 -22.15 -7.42 15.48
N SER A 125 -22.64 -7.55 16.72
CA SER A 125 -23.99 -7.09 17.08
C SER A 125 -24.04 -5.63 17.51
N GLN A 126 -22.90 -5.06 17.90
CA GLN A 126 -22.76 -3.66 18.29
C GLN A 126 -22.47 -2.77 17.07
N GLU A 127 -23.06 -1.58 17.03
CA GLU A 127 -22.77 -0.59 15.98
C GLU A 127 -21.37 0.04 16.12
N LEU A 128 -20.86 0.15 17.35
CA LEU A 128 -19.56 0.71 17.66
C LEU A 128 -18.87 -0.11 18.76
N ILE A 129 -17.60 -0.42 18.53
CA ILE A 129 -16.73 -1.11 19.49
C ILE A 129 -15.42 -0.34 19.59
N ASP A 130 -15.11 0.13 20.80
CA ASP A 130 -13.79 0.68 21.12
C ASP A 130 -12.88 -0.43 21.63
N VAL A 131 -11.84 -0.74 20.87
CA VAL A 131 -10.86 -1.78 21.21
C VAL A 131 -9.65 -1.15 21.88
N HIS A 132 -9.47 -1.41 23.17
CA HIS A 132 -8.31 -0.98 23.94
C HIS A 132 -7.43 -2.19 24.29
N GLY A 133 -6.23 -2.25 23.74
CA GLY A 133 -5.25 -3.29 24.05
C GLY A 133 -3.86 -2.84 23.66
N THR A 134 -2.86 -3.22 24.47
CA THR A 134 -1.46 -3.06 24.10
C THR A 134 -1.08 -4.12 23.07
N ILE A 135 -0.39 -3.72 22.01
CA ILE A 135 0.23 -4.64 21.05
C ILE A 135 1.70 -4.79 21.47
N GLY A 136 2.14 -6.02 21.69
CA GLY A 136 3.51 -6.38 22.09
C GLY A 136 4.25 -7.15 21.02
#